data_AF-A0A7V9G9X3-F1
#
_entry.id   AF-A0A7V9G9X3-F1
#
_cell.length_a   1.000
_cell.length_b   1.000
_cell.length_c   1.000
_cell.angle_alpha   90.00
_cell.angle_beta   90.00
_cell.angle_gamma   90.00
#
_symmetry.space_group_name_H-M   'P 1'
#
loop_
_entity.id
_entity.type
_entity.pdbx_description
1 polymer ?
#
loop_
_entity_poly.entity_id
_entity_poly.type
_entity_poly.pdbx_seq_one_letter_code
_entity_poly.pdbx_strand_id
1 'polypeptide(L)'
;MENGNTQKLAEKIALLLRENDKGSGDFSSLQFSIEKISERLKNIENRLNTQNSDEIYPSSFILHPSNHPSQERFDIAEIVADEIIDNLQNEKACPYEPTGKPCDHCAMCSSRGF
;
A
#
# COMPACT_ATOMS: atom_id res chain seq x y z
N MET A 1 16.37 -68.38 -7.57
CA MET A 1 17.17 -67.25 -7.05
C MET A 1 16.60 -65.96 -7.62
N GLU A 2 15.57 -65.36 -7.00
CA GLU A 2 14.83 -64.20 -7.57
C GLU A 2 14.60 -63.06 -6.54
N ASN A 3 15.34 -63.01 -5.43
CA ASN A 3 15.12 -62.02 -4.36
C ASN A 3 15.81 -60.66 -4.56
N GLY A 4 16.68 -60.50 -5.56
CA GLY A 4 17.49 -59.28 -5.72
C GLY A 4 16.69 -58.08 -6.26
N ASN A 5 15.70 -58.30 -7.12
CA ASN A 5 14.90 -57.22 -7.71
C ASN A 5 13.81 -56.73 -6.76
N THR A 6 13.21 -57.62 -5.97
CA THR A 6 12.22 -57.26 -4.94
C THR A 6 12.86 -56.49 -3.79
N GLN A 7 14.09 -56.83 -3.39
CA GLN A 7 14.84 -56.05 -2.40
C GLN A 7 15.18 -54.64 -2.89
N LYS A 8 15.66 -54.49 -4.14
CA LYS A 8 15.93 -53.17 -4.73
C LYS A 8 14.67 -52.31 -4.84
N LEU A 9 13.54 -52.93 -5.17
CA LEU A 9 12.26 -52.24 -5.24
C LEU A 9 11.80 -51.77 -3.85
N ALA A 10 11.90 -52.65 -2.84
CA ALA A 10 11.55 -52.31 -1.46
C ALA A 10 12.43 -51.17 -0.90
N GLU A 11 13.73 -51.19 -1.20
CA GLU A 11 14.66 -50.13 -0.80
C GLU A 11 14.32 -48.79 -1.47
N LYS A 12 13.95 -48.82 -2.76
CA LYS A 12 13.53 -47.62 -3.50
C LYS A 12 12.22 -47.04 -2.96
N ILE A 13 11.26 -47.90 -2.56
CA ILE A 13 10.01 -47.47 -1.92
C ILE A 13 10.30 -46.83 -0.55
N ALA A 14 11.18 -47.44 0.25
CA ALA A 14 11.55 -46.91 1.57
C ALA A 14 12.22 -45.52 1.47
N LEU A 15 13.05 -45.29 0.44
CA LEU A 15 13.66 -43.98 0.17
C LEU A 15 12.62 -42.92 -0.17
N LEU A 16 11.67 -43.24 -1.05
CA LEU A 16 10.63 -42.29 -1.46
C LEU A 16 9.69 -41.90 -0.31
N LEU A 17 9.36 -42.84 0.58
CA LEU A 17 8.57 -42.55 1.77
C LEU A 17 9.30 -41.60 2.73
N ARG A 18 10.60 -41.81 2.92
CA ARG A 18 11.44 -40.96 3.78
C ARG A 18 11.59 -39.53 3.24
N GLU A 19 11.62 -39.35 1.92
CA GLU A 19 11.67 -38.03 1.29
C GLU A 19 10.32 -37.30 1.42
N ASN A 20 9.20 -38.01 1.26
CA ASN A 20 7.86 -37.44 1.45
C ASN A 20 7.60 -37.00 2.89
N ASP A 21 8.07 -37.76 3.88
CA ASP A 21 7.92 -37.37 5.30
C ASP A 21 8.67 -36.07 5.62
N LYS A 22 9.78 -35.78 4.94
CA LYS A 22 10.50 -34.50 5.07
C LYS A 22 9.74 -33.33 4.44
N GLY A 23 9.04 -33.55 3.32
CA GLY A 23 8.20 -32.53 2.67
C GLY A 23 6.81 -32.35 3.32
N SER A 24 6.35 -33.33 4.09
CA SER A 24 5.03 -33.30 4.74
C SER A 24 4.93 -32.24 5.85
N GLY A 25 6.01 -31.92 6.54
CA GLY A 25 6.04 -30.88 7.58
C GLY A 25 5.83 -29.48 6.99
N ASP A 26 6.49 -29.20 5.87
CA ASP A 26 6.36 -27.94 5.14
C ASP A 26 4.94 -27.78 4.57
N PHE A 27 4.37 -28.86 4.03
CA PHE A 27 2.99 -28.86 3.54
C PHE A 27 1.98 -28.57 4.66
N SER A 28 2.18 -29.14 5.86
CA SER A 28 1.33 -28.86 7.03
C SER A 28 1.42 -27.40 7.47
N SER A 29 2.63 -26.82 7.52
CA SER A 29 2.82 -25.40 7.85
C SER A 29 2.19 -24.45 6.81
N LEU A 30 2.24 -24.83 5.53
CA LEU A 30 1.62 -24.10 4.43
C LEU A 30 0.09 -24.19 4.53
N GLN A 31 -0.44 -25.37 4.80
CA GLN A 31 -1.87 -25.59 5.00
C GLN A 31 -2.40 -24.77 6.18
N PHE A 32 -1.68 -24.77 7.30
CA PHE A 32 -2.00 -23.93 8.46
C PHE A 32 -1.96 -22.43 8.13
N SER A 33 -0.96 -22.00 7.36
CA SER A 33 -0.84 -20.60 6.92
C SER A 33 -2.00 -20.19 6.02
N ILE A 34 -2.42 -21.05 5.09
CA ILE A 34 -3.58 -20.82 4.22
C ILE A 34 -4.86 -20.75 5.03
N GLU A 35 -5.05 -21.67 5.98
CA GLU A 35 -6.23 -21.68 6.85
C GLU A 35 -6.31 -20.38 7.68
N LYS A 36 -5.20 -19.94 8.26
CA LYS A 36 -5.11 -18.68 8.99
C LYS A 36 -5.40 -17.46 8.11
N ILE A 37 -4.95 -17.46 6.84
CA ILE A 37 -5.27 -16.40 5.88
C ILE A 37 -6.77 -16.39 5.58
N SER A 38 -7.37 -17.57 5.33
CA SER A 38 -8.81 -17.72 5.07
C SER A 38 -9.66 -17.22 6.23
N GLU A 39 -9.27 -17.53 7.48
CA GLU A 39 -9.94 -17.03 8.68
C GLU A 39 -9.88 -15.49 8.79
N ARG A 40 -8.70 -14.91 8.53
CA ARG A 40 -8.53 -13.45 8.53
C ARG A 40 -9.39 -12.77 7.46
N LEU A 41 -9.48 -13.35 6.27
CA LEU A 41 -10.32 -12.82 5.19
C LEU A 41 -11.79 -12.84 5.56
N LYS A 42 -12.30 -13.97 6.11
CA LYS A 42 -13.67 -14.06 6.60
C LYS A 42 -13.98 -12.99 7.65
N ASN A 43 -13.06 -12.72 8.56
CA ASN A 43 -13.24 -11.68 9.57
C ASN A 43 -13.33 -10.27 8.94
N ILE A 44 -12.46 -9.97 7.96
CA ILE A 44 -12.51 -8.71 7.22
C ILE A 44 -13.84 -8.58 6.46
N GLU A 45 -14.26 -9.63 5.74
CA GLU A 45 -15.52 -9.65 5.00
C GLU A 45 -16.73 -9.43 5.92
N ASN A 46 -16.76 -10.08 7.08
CA ASN A 46 -17.82 -9.88 8.08
C ASN A 46 -17.85 -8.44 8.60
N ARG A 47 -16.67 -7.83 8.86
CA ARG A 47 -16.58 -6.44 9.31
C ARG A 47 -17.05 -5.46 8.25
N LEU A 48 -16.67 -5.68 6.99
CA LEU A 48 -17.13 -4.86 5.86
C LEU A 48 -18.64 -5.00 5.63
N ASN A 49 -19.19 -6.22 5.69
CA ASN A 49 -20.64 -6.43 5.56
C ASN A 49 -21.42 -5.76 6.70
N THR A 50 -20.88 -5.75 7.92
CA THR A 50 -21.51 -5.08 9.07
C THR A 50 -21.46 -3.55 8.92
N GLN A 51 -20.40 -3.00 8.33
CA GLN A 51 -20.25 -1.54 8.13
C GLN A 51 -21.05 -0.99 6.94
N ASN A 52 -21.51 -1.83 6.02
CA ASN A 52 -22.26 -1.38 4.83
C ASN A 52 -23.78 -1.21 5.05
N SER A 53 -24.31 -1.46 6.25
CA SER A 53 -25.77 -1.45 6.47
C SER A 53 -26.36 -0.10 6.91
N ASP A 54 -25.56 0.89 7.30
CA ASP A 54 -26.12 2.13 7.91
C ASP A 54 -25.73 3.47 7.28
N GLU A 55 -24.86 3.58 6.26
CA GLU A 55 -24.58 4.91 5.67
C GLU A 55 -24.46 4.91 4.14
N ILE A 56 -25.51 5.43 3.50
CA ILE A 56 -25.49 5.95 2.14
C ILE A 56 -24.72 7.28 2.16
N TYR A 57 -23.40 7.22 2.03
CA TYR A 57 -22.59 8.40 1.65
C TYR A 57 -21.65 8.06 0.50
N PRO A 58 -21.50 8.96 -0.49
CA PRO A 58 -20.73 8.68 -1.68
C PRO A 58 -19.26 8.56 -1.30
N SER A 59 -18.69 7.43 -1.69
CA SER A 59 -17.30 7.03 -1.51
C SER A 59 -16.32 8.18 -1.75
N SER A 60 -15.86 8.78 -0.66
CA SER A 60 -14.63 9.55 -0.57
C SER A 60 -13.92 8.95 0.62
N PHE A 61 -12.91 8.11 0.35
CA PHE A 61 -11.87 7.67 1.27
C PHE A 61 -12.13 8.05 2.73
N ILE A 62 -12.85 7.21 3.48
CA ILE A 62 -12.87 7.33 4.94
C ILE A 62 -11.48 6.89 5.39
N LEU A 63 -10.57 7.86 5.36
CA LEU A 63 -9.39 7.96 6.19
C LEU A 63 -9.82 7.49 7.57
N HIS A 64 -9.38 6.30 7.96
CA HIS A 64 -9.20 6.07 9.38
C HIS A 64 -8.34 7.23 9.86
N PRO A 65 -8.78 8.01 10.88
CA PRO A 65 -7.85 8.86 11.59
C PRO A 65 -6.97 7.91 12.42
N SER A 66 -6.08 7.18 11.74
CA SER A 66 -4.83 6.82 12.35
C SER A 66 -4.15 8.16 12.57
N ASN A 67 -4.35 8.73 13.77
CA ASN A 67 -3.57 9.84 14.31
C ASN A 67 -2.12 9.39 14.41
N HIS A 68 -1.50 9.18 13.25
CA HIS A 68 -0.10 8.94 13.13
C HIS A 68 0.56 10.32 13.23
N PRO A 69 1.57 10.51 14.08
CA PRO A 69 2.23 11.81 14.24
C PRO A 69 2.78 12.41 12.93
N SER A 70 2.93 11.62 11.87
CA SER A 70 3.27 12.15 10.54
C SER A 70 2.11 12.86 9.87
N GLN A 71 0.85 12.51 10.16
CA GLN A 71 -0.32 13.12 9.55
C GLN A 71 -0.39 14.62 9.90
N GLU A 72 -0.19 14.97 11.18
CA GLU A 72 -0.12 16.37 11.62
C GLU A 72 0.99 17.15 10.90
N ARG A 73 2.12 16.49 10.59
CA ARG A 73 3.21 17.13 9.82
C ARG A 73 2.85 17.32 8.35
N PHE A 74 2.07 16.41 7.76
CA PHE A 74 1.58 16.55 6.40
C PHE A 74 0.53 17.65 6.32
N ASP A 75 -0.38 17.73 7.29
CA ASP A 75 -1.42 18.77 7.35
C ASP A 75 -0.78 20.17 7.46
N ILE A 76 0.28 20.33 8.28
CA ILE A 76 1.05 21.58 8.35
C ILE A 76 1.72 21.90 7.01
N ALA A 77 2.28 20.89 6.34
CA ALA A 77 2.95 21.08 5.06
C ALA A 77 1.95 21.45 3.94
N GLU A 78 0.73 20.91 3.98
CA GLU A 78 -0.36 21.22 3.07
C GLU A 78 -0.81 22.68 3.22
N ILE A 79 -1.04 23.14 4.46
CA ILE A 79 -1.40 24.54 4.72
C ILE A 79 -0.33 25.51 4.21
N VAL A 80 0.95 25.20 4.42
CA VAL A 80 2.06 26.03 3.92
C VAL A 80 2.12 26.02 2.39
N ALA A 81 1.86 24.87 1.75
CA ALA A 81 1.82 24.76 0.31
C ALA A 81 0.65 25.56 -0.29
N ASP A 82 -0.52 25.50 0.32
CA ASP A 82 -1.71 26.26 -0.08
C ASP A 82 -1.46 27.76 0.05
N GLU A 83 -0.84 28.22 1.15
CA GLU A 83 -0.46 29.63 1.32
C GLU A 83 0.52 30.09 0.22
N ILE A 84 1.50 29.27 -0.16
CA ILE A 84 2.44 29.59 -1.25
C ILE A 84 1.71 29.66 -2.60
N ILE A 85 0.81 28.72 -2.87
CA ILE A 85 0.05 28.67 -4.13
C ILE A 85 -0.92 29.85 -4.22
N ASP A 86 -1.62 30.19 -3.15
CA ASP A 86 -2.53 31.33 -3.09
C ASP A 86 -1.78 32.65 -3.28
N ASN A 87 -0.59 32.79 -2.69
CA ASN A 87 0.26 33.96 -2.93
C ASN A 87 0.69 34.03 -4.40
N LEU A 88 1.08 32.91 -5.02
CA LEU A 88 1.47 32.86 -6.43
C LEU A 88 0.31 33.15 -7.39
N GLN A 89 -0.93 32.77 -7.05
CA GLN A 89 -2.12 33.09 -7.85
C GLN A 89 -2.55 34.55 -7.73
N ASN A 90 -2.29 35.17 -6.57
CA ASN A 90 -2.58 36.59 -6.34
C ASN A 90 -1.47 37.53 -6.87
N GLU A 91 -0.34 37.00 -7.33
CA GLU A 91 0.70 37.78 -7.96
C GLU A 91 0.24 38.37 -9.29
N LYS A 92 0.46 39.67 -9.46
CA LYS A 92 0.13 40.38 -10.68
C LYS A 92 0.96 39.82 -11.84
N ALA A 93 0.34 39.71 -13.02
CA ALA A 93 1.07 39.34 -14.23
C ALA A 93 2.21 40.35 -14.49
N CYS A 94 3.39 39.85 -14.87
CA CYS A 94 4.52 40.70 -15.17
C CYS A 94 4.23 41.54 -16.43
N PRO A 95 4.25 42.89 -16.36
CA PRO A 95 3.93 43.75 -17.49
C PRO A 95 4.99 43.71 -18.61
N TYR A 96 6.16 43.12 -18.32
CA TYR A 96 7.28 42.99 -19.26
C TYR A 96 7.36 41.60 -19.90
N GLU A 97 6.62 40.63 -19.39
CA GLU A 97 6.59 39.27 -19.92
C GLU A 97 5.45 39.14 -20.93
N PRO A 98 5.73 38.94 -22.23
CA PRO A 98 4.70 38.94 -23.29
C PRO A 98 3.74 37.75 -23.17
N THR A 99 4.07 36.75 -22.35
CA THR A 99 3.25 35.55 -22.12
C THR A 99 2.24 35.72 -20.99
N GLY A 100 2.22 36.86 -20.30
CA GLY A 100 1.21 37.17 -19.26
C GLY A 100 1.31 36.27 -18.02
N LYS A 101 2.49 35.72 -17.74
CA LYS A 101 2.73 34.86 -16.57
C LYS A 101 2.72 35.68 -15.27
N PRO A 102 2.38 35.05 -14.12
CA PRO A 102 2.58 35.64 -12.80
C PRO A 102 4.02 36.12 -12.62
N CYS A 103 4.20 37.22 -11.88
CA CYS A 103 5.50 37.83 -11.66
C CYS A 103 6.44 36.92 -10.85
N ASP A 104 7.52 36.44 -11.46
CA ASP A 104 8.52 35.60 -10.79
C ASP A 104 9.48 36.37 -9.86
N HIS A 105 9.19 37.65 -9.57
CA HIS A 105 10.01 38.56 -8.79
C HIS A 105 11.49 38.58 -9.19
N CYS A 106 11.79 38.35 -10.48
CA CYS A 106 13.15 38.45 -10.99
C CYS A 106 13.76 39.84 -10.69
N ALA A 107 15.08 39.97 -10.83
CA ALA A 107 15.79 41.19 -10.48
C ALA A 107 15.22 42.47 -11.13
N MET A 108 14.55 42.35 -12.28
CA MET A 108 13.87 43.47 -12.96
C MET A 108 12.55 43.90 -12.30
N CYS A 109 11.78 42.97 -11.74
CA CYS A 109 10.53 43.26 -11.02
C CYS A 109 10.80 43.70 -9.58
N SER A 110 11.65 42.96 -8.87
CA SER A 110 12.06 43.26 -7.49
C SER A 110 12.63 44.67 -7.32
N SER A 111 13.43 45.15 -8.29
CA SER A 111 14.03 46.51 -8.24
C SER A 111 13.02 47.65 -8.45
N ARG A 112 11.84 47.36 -9.00
CA ARG A 112 10.78 48.33 -9.29
C ARG A 112 9.63 48.29 -8.28
N GLY A 113 9.77 47.48 -7.22
CA GLY A 113 8.72 47.29 -6.22
C GLY A 113 7.52 46.53 -6.77
N PHE A 114 7.78 45.60 -7.70
CA PHE A 114 6.81 44.68 -8.28
C PHE A 114 7.12 43.26 -7.85
#